data_AF-A0A248TIW7-F1
#
_entry.id   AF-A0A248TIW7-F1
#
_cell.length_a   1.000
_cell.length_b   1.000
_cell.length_c   1.000
_cell.angle_alpha   90.00
_cell.angle_beta   90.00
_cell.angle_gamma   90.00
#
_symmetry.space_group_name_H-M   'P 1'
#
loop_
_entity.id
_entity.type
_entity.pdbx_description
1 polymer ?
#
loop_
_entity_poly.entity_id
_entity_poly.type
_entity_poly.pdbx_seq_one_letter_code
_entity_poly.pdbx_strand_id
1 'polypeptide(L)' 'MQKDKVKLLILLLGSVFIMGAAMVIMLKIYNQHVENEQIIERCYEESGDRSLTIEKNGVFSEVSCKYH' A
#
# COMPACT_ATOMS: atom_id res chain seq x y z
N MET A 1 25.40 19.87 27.98
CA MET A 1 25.03 18.59 28.63
C MET A 1 23.53 18.31 28.68
N GLN A 2 22.68 19.11 29.33
CA GLN A 2 21.21 18.86 29.30
C GLN A 2 20.58 19.08 27.92
N LYS A 3 20.99 20.13 27.19
CA LYS A 3 20.48 20.45 25.84
C LYS A 3 20.78 19.34 24.82
N ASP A 4 21.96 18.74 24.90
CA ASP A 4 22.39 17.65 24.01
C ASP A 4 21.58 16.37 24.26
N LYS A 5 21.27 16.09 25.54
CA LYS A 5 20.38 14.99 25.93
C LYS A 5 18.95 15.20 25.42
N VAL A 6 18.42 16.41 25.50
CA VAL A 6 17.07 16.74 24.96
C VAL A 6 17.04 16.61 23.44
N LYS A 7 18.06 17.09 22.72
CA LYS A 7 18.18 16.96 21.27
C LYS A 7 18.22 15.50 20.82
N LEU A 8 18.99 14.66 21.53
CA LEU A 8 19.07 13.22 21.27
C LEU A 8 17.70 12.55 21.45
N LEU A 9 16.98 12.93 22.50
CA LEU A 9 15.68 12.37 22.83
C LEU A 9 14.62 12.74 21.76
N ILE A 10 14.64 13.97 21.27
CA ILE A 10 13.78 14.42 20.16
C ILE A 10 14.11 13.66 18.87
N LEU A 11 15.40 13.45 18.57
CA LEU A 11 15.83 12.66 17.41
C LEU A 11 15.33 11.21 17.47
N LEU A 12 15.45 10.58 18.64
CA LEU A 12 14.96 9.22 18.85
C LEU A 12 13.44 9.14 18.68
N LEU A 13 12.69 10.03 19.33
CA LEU A 13 11.24 10.08 19.19
C LEU A 13 10.80 10.35 17.74
N GLY A 14 11.49 11.26 17.05
CA GLY A 14 11.24 11.54 15.64
C GLY A 14 11.48 10.32 14.76
N SER A 15 12.57 9.59 14.97
CA SER A 15 12.87 8.37 14.21
C SER A 15 11.84 7.26 14.43
N VAL A 16 11.42 7.04 15.68
CA VAL A 16 10.38 6.04 16.01
C VAL A 16 9.06 6.43 15.37
N PHE A 17 8.70 7.71 15.39
CA PHE A 17 7.49 8.20 14.75
C PHE A 17 7.50 8.00 13.22
N ILE A 18 8.60 8.36 12.57
CA ILE A 18 8.78 8.15 11.12
C ILE A 18 8.68 6.66 10.78
N MET A 19 9.34 5.80 11.55
CA MET A 19 9.31 4.36 11.33
C MET A 19 7.89 3.78 11.52
N GLY A 20 7.17 4.24 12.55
CA GLY A 20 5.77 3.87 12.77
C GLY A 20 4.86 4.28 11.61
N ALA A 21 4.99 5.52 11.13
CA ALA A 21 4.22 5.99 9.98
C ALA A 21 4.52 5.20 8.70
N ALA A 22 5.80 4.90 8.44
CA ALA A 22 6.22 4.09 7.30
C ALA A 22 5.65 2.66 7.37
N MET A 23 5.63 2.05 8.56
CA MET A 23 5.08 0.71 8.77
C MET A 23 3.57 0.66 8.46
N VAL A 24 2.81 1.66 8.91
CA VAL A 24 1.36 1.75 8.62
C VAL A 24 1.11 1.87 7.12
N ILE A 25 1.88 2.70 6.41
CA ILE A 25 1.76 2.84 4.96
C ILE A 25 2.09 1.52 4.25
N MET A 26 3.17 0.85 4.65
CA MET A 26 3.59 -0.44 4.08
C MET A 26 2.54 -1.53 4.29
N LEU A 27 1.94 -1.62 5.49
CA LEU A 27 0.86 -2.57 5.76
C LEU A 27 -0.34 -2.33 4.85
N LYS A 28 -0.71 -1.06 4.62
CA LYS A 28 -1.81 -0.71 3.71
C LYS A 28 -1.50 -1.12 2.27
N ILE A 29 -0.27 -0.88 1.80
CA ILE A 29 0.17 -1.28 0.46
C ILE A 29 0.15 -2.80 0.32
N TYR A 30 0.63 -3.52 1.33
CA TYR A 30 0.67 -4.98 1.34
C TYR A 30 -0.74 -5.58 1.25
N ASN A 31 -1.65 -5.14 2.12
CA ASN A 31 -3.03 -5.65 2.11
C ASN A 31 -3.71 -5.39 0.77
N GLN A 32 -3.55 -4.19 0.23
CA GLN A 32 -4.12 -3.83 -1.07
C GLN A 32 -3.47 -4.62 -2.23
N HIS A 33 -2.19 -4.99 -2.12
CA HIS A 33 -1.55 -5.85 -3.12
C HIS A 33 -2.19 -7.24 -3.13
N VAL A 34 -2.38 -7.84 -1.95
CA VAL A 34 -3.05 -9.14 -1.80
C VAL A 34 -4.49 -9.09 -2.31
N GLU A 35 -5.24 -8.04 -1.97
CA GLU A 35 -6.61 -7.84 -2.48
C GLU A 35 -6.63 -7.68 -4.00
N ASN A 36 -5.69 -6.93 -4.57
CA ASN A 36 -5.60 -6.75 -6.02
C ASN A 36 -5.26 -8.04 -6.75
N GLU A 37 -4.39 -8.90 -6.20
CA GLU A 37 -4.12 -10.22 -6.78
C GLU A 37 -5.41 -11.04 -6.87
N GLN A 38 -6.20 -11.08 -5.80
CA GLN A 38 -7.48 -11.81 -5.78
C GLN A 38 -8.52 -11.22 -6.74
N ILE A 39 -8.52 -9.90 -6.94
CA ILE A 39 -9.41 -9.27 -7.93
C ILE A 39 -8.95 -9.64 -9.34
N ILE A 40 -7.65 -9.53 -9.64
CA ILE A 40 -7.10 -9.86 -10.95
C ILE A 40 -7.38 -11.31 -11.31
N GLU A 41 -7.15 -12.24 -10.39
CA GLU A 41 -7.40 -13.67 -10.59
C GLU A 41 -8.86 -13.93 -10.95
N ARG A 42 -9.81 -13.38 -10.18
CA ARG A 42 -11.24 -13.47 -10.49
C ARG A 42 -11.60 -12.88 -11.85
N CYS A 43 -10.97 -11.78 -12.23
CA CYS A 43 -11.27 -11.16 -13.52
C CYS A 43 -10.75 -11.97 -14.71
N TYR A 44 -9.60 -12.63 -14.56
CA TYR A 44 -9.14 -13.57 -15.58
C TYR A 44 -10.06 -14.79 -15.66
N GLU A 45 -10.49 -15.34 -14.53
CA GLU A 45 -11.46 -16.45 -14.49
C GLU A 45 -12.80 -16.07 -15.18
N GLU A 46 -13.32 -14.87 -14.92
CA GLU A 46 -14.56 -14.36 -15.52
C GLU A 46 -14.42 -13.89 -16.97
N SER A 47 -13.20 -13.58 -17.44
CA SER A 47 -12.99 -13.05 -18.78
C SER A 47 -13.30 -14.09 -19.87
N GLY A 48 -13.00 -15.37 -19.62
CA GLY A 48 -13.07 -16.41 -20.64
C GLY A 48 -12.21 -16.05 -21.84
N ASP A 49 -12.83 -15.94 -23.03
CA ASP A 49 -12.17 -15.51 -24.28
C ASP A 49 -12.28 -14.00 -24.54
N ARG A 50 -12.91 -13.22 -23.65
CA ARG A 50 -13.06 -11.77 -23.82
C ARG A 50 -11.76 -11.05 -23.52
N SER A 51 -11.57 -9.90 -24.18
CA SER A 51 -10.43 -9.06 -23.86
C SER A 51 -10.63 -8.38 -22.51
N LEU A 52 -9.62 -8.45 -21.65
CA LEU A 52 -9.64 -7.90 -20.29
C LEU A 52 -8.64 -6.76 -20.17
N THR A 53 -9.06 -5.65 -19.58
CA THR A 53 -8.20 -4.56 -19.13
C THR A 53 -8.33 -4.41 -17.61
N ILE A 54 -7.20 -4.45 -16.91
CA ILE A 54 -7.11 -4.12 -15.49
C ILE A 54 -6.83 -2.62 -15.36
N GLU A 55 -7.73 -1.89 -14.71
CA GLU A 55 -7.62 -0.45 -14.46
C GLU A 55 -7.25 -0.17 -13.00
N LYS A 56 -6.47 0.87 -12.75
CA LYS A 56 -6.10 1.34 -11.41
C LYS A 56 -6.16 2.86 -11.34
N ASN A 57 -6.99 3.39 -10.45
CA ASN A 57 -7.33 4.82 -10.39
C ASN A 57 -6.56 5.60 -9.30
N GLY A 58 -5.60 4.97 -8.61
CA GLY A 58 -4.73 5.63 -7.65
C GLY A 58 -3.78 4.66 -6.95
N VAL A 59 -2.78 5.20 -6.25
CA VAL A 59 -1.78 4.37 -5.53
C VAL A 59 -2.46 3.47 -4.50
N PHE A 60 -3.44 4.01 -3.78
CA PHE A 60 -4.20 3.31 -2.74
C PHE A 60 -5.56 2.76 -3.20
N SER A 61 -5.87 2.78 -4.50
CA SER A 61 -7.12 2.22 -4.99
C SER A 61 -6.96 0.74 -5.31
N GLU A 62 -8.01 -0.03 -5.06
CA GLU A 62 -8.14 -1.36 -5.65
C GLU A 62 -8.09 -1.28 -7.18
N VAL A 63 -7.74 -2.39 -7.80
CA VAL A 63 -7.84 -2.59 -9.26
C VAL A 63 -9.27 -2.95 -9.63
N SER A 64 -9.68 -2.56 -10.84
CA SER A 64 -11.00 -2.90 -11.38
C SER A 64 -10.86 -3.51 -12.77
N CYS A 65 -11.88 -4.26 -13.18
CA CYS A 65 -11.82 -5.05 -14.40
C CYS A 65 -12.80 -4.53 -15.43
N LYS A 66 -12.30 -4.37 -16.65
CA LYS A 66 -13.07 -3.91 -17.79
C LYS A 66 -12.94 -4.92 -18.92
N TYR A 67 -14.08 -5.48 -19.30
CA TYR A 67 -14.19 -6.49 -20.35
C TYR A 67 -14.64 -5.83 -21.67
N HIS A 68 -14.04 -6.21 -22.80
CA HIS A 68 -14.50 -5.83 -24.15
C HIS A 68 -14.83 -7.06 -24.99
#